data_AF-A0A954UCU1-F1
#
_entry.id   AF-A0A954UCU1-F1
#
_cell.length_a   1.000
_cell.length_b   1.000
_cell.length_c   1.000
_cell.angle_alpha   90.00
_cell.angle_beta   90.00
_cell.angle_gamma   90.00
#
_symmetry.space_group_name_H-M   'P 1'
#
loop_
_entity.id
_entity.type
_entity.pdbx_description
1 polymer ?
#
loop_
_entity_poly.entity_id
_entity_poly.type
_entity_poly.pdbx_seq_one_letter_code
_entity_poly.pdbx_strand_id
1 'polypeptide(L)'
;MGKATYKDAGVDLEVYQESMRRLPRLMHRTFSPRVLKLDGGFAGLFQLDFASRLFARNYQEPVLVAGTDGVGTKLKVANLTARHNTVGIDLVAMCVNDVLCTGAEPLFFLDYVAMSHDDPVLLEQIVEGISNGCVDADCALLGGETAIMPDLYARGDYDLAGFCVGVVERNHVIDGSAITPGDVVIGVASSGLHSNGFSLVRRVVFDMAGLGVADTIDSLGQTVGEALMTPTRIYSRPVRRVLNHYKVKNVVHGLAHITGGGLCENIERIVPAVHAEVPWAHVLVVDDNSPDGTGDLADAMAAVDDRVHVLHRSGKQGLGKAYLAGFAWALERDYERIFEFDADFSHDPKYLRPMLEAAESNDMVVGSRYVEGGGTRDWGLSRRLISRGGGLYARAVLGVDIQDLTAGFICYRRQTLERLALDEITSTGYVFQIELKYRVHRLGLSIAEVPIVFPDRVAGESKMSPQIAREAVAQVWKLRLRVR
;
A
#
# COMPACT_ATOMS: atom_id res chain seq x y z
N MET A 1 -23.92 52.14 4.56
CA MET A 1 -23.60 50.71 4.38
C MET A 1 -24.01 50.34 2.96
N GLY A 2 -23.04 50.08 2.08
CA GLY A 2 -23.34 49.58 0.73
C GLY A 2 -24.02 48.20 0.84
N LYS A 3 -25.05 47.94 0.04
CA LYS A 3 -25.70 46.63 -0.01
C LYS A 3 -24.68 45.60 -0.49
N ALA A 4 -24.23 44.72 0.39
CA ALA A 4 -23.45 43.56 0.00
C ALA A 4 -24.27 42.72 -0.99
N THR A 5 -23.69 42.39 -2.14
CA THR A 5 -24.27 41.53 -3.18
C THR A 5 -23.62 40.16 -3.18
N TYR A 6 -24.26 39.14 -3.76
CA TYR A 6 -23.65 37.82 -3.96
C TYR A 6 -22.33 37.91 -4.75
N LYS A 7 -22.24 38.89 -5.66
CA LYS A 7 -21.03 39.19 -6.43
C LYS A 7 -19.90 39.71 -5.53
N ASP A 8 -20.21 40.49 -4.49
CA ASP A 8 -19.23 40.94 -3.49
C ASP A 8 -18.75 39.78 -2.59
N ALA A 9 -19.53 38.71 -2.48
CA ALA A 9 -19.17 37.46 -1.80
C ALA A 9 -18.51 36.42 -2.72
N GLY A 10 -18.20 36.78 -3.98
CA GLY A 10 -17.49 35.92 -4.93
C GLY A 10 -18.35 35.01 -5.79
N VAL A 11 -19.68 35.17 -5.80
CA VAL A 11 -20.63 34.36 -6.60
C VAL A 11 -21.26 35.22 -7.69
N ASP A 12 -20.99 34.91 -8.96
CA ASP A 12 -21.60 35.60 -10.10
C ASP A 12 -22.74 34.77 -10.71
N LEU A 13 -23.98 35.20 -10.46
CA LEU A 13 -25.17 34.47 -10.90
C LEU A 13 -25.30 34.37 -12.43
N GLU A 14 -24.75 35.31 -13.20
CA GLU A 14 -24.79 35.24 -14.67
C GLU A 14 -23.82 34.16 -15.19
N VAL A 15 -22.62 34.11 -14.61
CA VAL A 15 -21.60 33.09 -14.92
C VAL A 15 -22.07 31.70 -14.51
N TYR A 16 -22.69 31.59 -13.34
CA TYR A 16 -23.32 30.34 -12.87
C TYR A 16 -24.41 29.86 -13.85
N GLN A 17 -25.27 30.75 -14.33
CA GLN A 17 -26.30 30.39 -15.32
C GLN A 17 -25.71 29.95 -16.66
N GLU A 18 -24.59 30.52 -17.08
CA GLU A 18 -23.88 30.07 -18.28
C GLU A 18 -23.39 28.63 -18.11
N SER A 19 -22.74 28.31 -16.98
CA SER A 19 -22.30 26.96 -16.64
C SER A 19 -23.47 25.96 -16.74
N MET A 20 -24.59 26.27 -16.10
CA MET A 20 -25.76 25.39 -16.05
C MET A 20 -26.42 25.13 -17.42
N ARG A 21 -26.20 25.98 -18.42
CA ARG A 21 -26.70 25.73 -19.79
C ARG A 21 -25.88 24.67 -20.54
N ARG A 22 -24.62 24.43 -20.13
CA ARG A 22 -23.69 23.54 -20.83
C ARG A 22 -23.73 22.10 -20.31
N LEU A 23 -24.09 21.89 -19.04
CA LEU A 23 -24.05 20.59 -18.37
C LEU A 23 -25.15 19.59 -18.79
N PRO A 24 -26.41 19.99 -19.09
CA PRO A 24 -27.49 19.03 -19.37
C PRO A 24 -27.17 18.05 -20.49
N ARG A 25 -26.45 18.48 -21.54
CA ARG A 25 -26.03 17.60 -22.64
C ARG A 25 -25.06 16.49 -22.19
N LEU A 26 -24.17 16.81 -21.24
CA LEU A 26 -23.20 15.88 -20.68
C LEU A 26 -23.90 14.89 -19.74
N MET A 27 -24.91 15.31 -19.00
CA MET A 27 -25.70 14.39 -18.18
C MET A 27 -26.57 13.47 -19.06
N HIS A 28 -27.33 14.03 -19.99
CA HIS A 28 -28.30 13.28 -20.80
C HIS A 28 -27.68 12.15 -21.62
N ARG A 29 -26.43 12.27 -22.08
CA ARG A 29 -25.74 11.18 -22.81
C ARG A 29 -25.47 9.94 -21.95
N THR A 30 -25.53 10.06 -20.63
CA THR A 30 -25.36 8.94 -19.68
C THR A 30 -26.69 8.24 -19.37
N PHE A 31 -27.83 8.82 -19.77
CA PHE A 31 -29.13 8.34 -19.34
C PHE A 31 -29.50 7.03 -20.01
N SER A 32 -29.99 6.09 -19.21
CA SER A 32 -30.65 4.88 -19.68
C SER A 32 -32.17 5.04 -19.55
N PRO A 33 -32.98 4.12 -20.11
CA PRO A 33 -34.44 4.12 -19.92
C PRO A 33 -34.88 3.98 -18.44
N ARG A 34 -33.95 3.68 -17.52
CA ARG A 34 -34.19 3.64 -16.08
C ARG A 34 -34.19 5.02 -15.43
N VAL A 35 -33.68 6.06 -16.10
CA VAL A 35 -33.75 7.43 -15.58
C VAL A 35 -35.15 7.99 -15.85
N LEU A 36 -35.86 8.38 -14.79
CA LEU A 36 -37.19 8.99 -14.90
C LEU A 36 -37.03 10.51 -15.01
N LYS A 37 -37.73 11.12 -15.97
CA LYS A 37 -37.76 12.56 -16.11
C LYS A 37 -38.53 13.20 -14.96
N LEU A 38 -37.93 14.18 -14.30
CA LEU A 38 -38.56 15.03 -13.30
C LEU A 38 -38.30 16.49 -13.66
N ASP A 39 -39.19 17.07 -14.45
CA ASP A 39 -39.04 18.46 -14.88
C ASP A 39 -39.15 19.40 -13.66
N GLY A 40 -38.15 20.24 -13.45
CA GLY A 40 -38.11 21.21 -12.33
C GLY A 40 -37.79 20.60 -10.95
N GLY A 41 -37.41 19.32 -10.88
CA GLY A 41 -36.97 18.68 -9.63
C GLY A 41 -35.50 18.95 -9.32
N PHE A 42 -35.18 19.10 -8.02
CA PHE A 42 -33.80 19.21 -7.53
C PHE A 42 -33.08 17.86 -7.39
N ALA A 43 -33.82 16.75 -7.48
CA ALA A 43 -33.30 15.40 -7.35
C ALA A 43 -33.58 14.59 -8.63
N GLY A 44 -32.65 13.74 -9.03
CA GLY A 44 -32.89 12.80 -10.11
C GLY A 44 -33.57 11.52 -9.61
N LEU A 45 -34.34 10.89 -10.50
CA LEU A 45 -35.12 9.69 -10.21
C LEU A 45 -34.60 8.51 -11.04
N PHE A 46 -34.38 7.36 -10.40
CA PHE A 46 -33.90 6.15 -11.05
C PHE A 46 -34.83 4.96 -10.75
N GLN A 47 -35.31 4.31 -11.79
CA GLN A 47 -36.18 3.16 -11.74
C GLN A 47 -35.37 1.87 -11.59
N LEU A 48 -35.57 1.17 -10.46
CA LEU A 48 -34.88 -0.07 -10.19
C LEU A 48 -35.32 -1.21 -11.13
N ASP A 49 -36.62 -1.35 -11.40
CA ASP A 49 -37.13 -2.37 -12.31
C ASP A 49 -38.31 -1.88 -13.16
N PHE A 50 -38.50 -2.47 -14.34
CA PHE A 50 -39.59 -2.18 -15.26
C PHE A 50 -40.80 -3.06 -14.96
N ALA A 51 -42.00 -2.45 -15.00
CA ALA A 51 -43.26 -3.18 -14.83
C ALA A 51 -43.56 -4.16 -15.98
N SER A 52 -43.01 -3.90 -17.18
CA SER A 52 -43.18 -4.77 -18.33
C SER A 52 -42.28 -6.00 -18.22
N ARG A 53 -42.87 -7.20 -18.28
CA ARG A 53 -42.14 -8.49 -18.25
C ARG A 53 -41.06 -8.62 -19.32
N LEU A 54 -41.20 -7.92 -20.45
CA LEU A 54 -40.21 -7.94 -21.54
C LEU A 54 -38.91 -7.22 -21.18
N PHE A 55 -38.94 -6.29 -20.23
CA PHE A 55 -37.79 -5.47 -19.82
C PHE A 55 -37.42 -5.64 -18.34
N ALA A 56 -38.21 -6.41 -17.59
CA ALA A 56 -38.01 -6.64 -16.17
C ALA A 56 -36.64 -7.28 -15.90
N ARG A 57 -35.93 -6.74 -14.91
CA ARG A 57 -34.70 -7.27 -14.34
C ARG A 57 -34.98 -8.41 -13.35
N ASN A 58 -36.21 -8.51 -12.85
CA ASN A 58 -36.72 -9.60 -12.01
C ASN A 58 -35.94 -9.77 -10.70
N TYR A 59 -35.56 -8.65 -10.08
CA TYR A 59 -34.92 -8.69 -8.75
C TYR A 59 -35.87 -9.36 -7.73
N GLN A 60 -35.35 -10.31 -6.96
CA GLN A 60 -36.04 -11.02 -5.88
C GLN A 60 -35.75 -10.36 -4.53
N GLU A 61 -34.47 -10.16 -4.20
CA GLU A 61 -34.01 -9.55 -2.95
C GLU A 61 -32.89 -8.52 -3.23
N PRO A 62 -33.21 -7.40 -3.90
CA PRO A 62 -32.21 -6.41 -4.29
C PRO A 62 -31.61 -5.72 -3.07
N VAL A 63 -30.28 -5.64 -3.04
CA VAL A 63 -29.49 -4.89 -2.07
C VAL A 63 -28.86 -3.70 -2.80
N LEU A 64 -29.08 -2.50 -2.28
CA LEU A 64 -28.40 -1.30 -2.76
C LEU A 64 -27.02 -1.22 -2.14
N VAL A 65 -26.02 -0.95 -2.99
CA VAL A 65 -24.62 -0.77 -2.58
C VAL A 65 -24.25 0.67 -2.90
N ALA A 66 -23.72 1.39 -1.94
CA ALA A 66 -23.29 2.78 -2.14
C ALA A 66 -21.79 2.90 -1.83
N GLY A 67 -21.10 3.70 -2.63
CA GLY A 67 -19.69 4.04 -2.44
C GLY A 67 -19.47 5.53 -2.69
N THR A 68 -18.54 6.12 -1.95
CA THR A 68 -18.14 7.52 -2.12
C THR A 68 -16.63 7.63 -2.06
N ASP A 69 -16.06 8.46 -2.92
CA ASP A 69 -14.62 8.69 -2.97
C ASP A 69 -14.32 10.04 -3.63
N GLY A 70 -13.06 10.49 -3.51
CA GLY A 70 -12.52 11.65 -4.21
C GLY A 70 -11.40 11.27 -5.18
N VAL A 71 -10.87 12.27 -5.88
CA VAL A 71 -9.69 12.08 -6.75
C VAL A 71 -8.38 12.18 -5.97
N GLY A 72 -8.35 12.98 -4.90
CA GLY A 72 -7.15 13.21 -4.09
C GLY A 72 -6.11 14.11 -4.78
N THR A 73 -4.84 13.94 -4.42
CA THR A 73 -3.79 14.91 -4.78
C THR A 73 -3.35 14.87 -6.26
N LYS A 74 -3.94 13.98 -7.07
CA LYS A 74 -3.83 14.02 -8.53
C LYS A 74 -4.40 15.32 -9.13
N LEU A 75 -5.37 15.95 -8.46
CA LEU A 75 -5.90 17.27 -8.86
C LEU A 75 -4.82 18.35 -8.95
N LYS A 76 -3.76 18.26 -8.13
CA LYS A 76 -2.64 19.20 -8.23
C LYS A 76 -1.84 19.02 -9.52
N VAL A 77 -1.77 17.81 -10.06
CA VAL A 77 -1.13 17.55 -11.37
C VAL A 77 -2.04 18.01 -12.52
N ALA A 78 -3.36 17.87 -12.36
CA ALA A 78 -4.33 18.43 -13.29
C ALA A 78 -4.16 19.96 -13.42
N ASN A 79 -3.99 20.66 -12.30
CA ASN A 79 -3.70 22.09 -12.27
C ASN A 79 -2.37 22.44 -12.95
N LEU A 80 -1.30 21.67 -12.72
CA LEU A 80 0.00 21.89 -13.35
C LEU A 80 -0.02 21.68 -14.87
N THR A 81 -0.88 20.78 -15.35
CA THR A 81 -1.01 20.43 -16.78
C THR A 81 -2.12 21.21 -17.50
N ALA A 82 -2.97 21.92 -16.76
CA ALA A 82 -4.23 22.50 -17.25
C ALA A 82 -5.13 21.46 -17.96
N ARG A 83 -5.14 20.21 -17.48
CA ARG A 83 -5.93 19.11 -18.03
C ARG A 83 -6.95 18.62 -17.00
N HIS A 84 -8.20 19.06 -17.14
CA HIS A 84 -9.26 18.75 -16.17
C HIS A 84 -10.32 17.78 -16.70
N ASN A 85 -10.34 17.53 -18.02
CA ASN A 85 -11.34 16.68 -18.66
C ASN A 85 -11.17 15.17 -18.44
N THR A 86 -10.11 14.74 -17.75
CA THR A 86 -9.88 13.32 -17.40
C THR A 86 -10.02 13.03 -15.92
N VAL A 87 -9.93 14.03 -15.02
CA VAL A 87 -10.02 13.78 -13.57
C VAL A 87 -11.41 13.34 -13.13
N GLY A 88 -12.45 13.69 -13.88
CA GLY A 88 -13.79 13.16 -13.66
C GLY A 88 -13.90 11.65 -13.94
N ILE A 89 -13.08 11.11 -14.86
CA ILE A 89 -13.00 9.66 -15.09
C ILE A 89 -12.37 8.99 -13.88
N ASP A 90 -11.31 9.59 -13.30
CA ASP A 90 -10.69 9.11 -12.06
C ASP A 90 -11.72 9.05 -10.92
N LEU A 91 -12.51 10.12 -10.73
CA LEU A 91 -13.55 10.19 -9.70
C LEU A 91 -14.57 9.05 -9.82
N VAL A 92 -15.09 8.83 -11.03
CA VAL A 92 -16.06 7.76 -11.27
C VAL A 92 -15.43 6.40 -11.06
N ALA A 93 -14.21 6.20 -11.56
CA ALA A 93 -13.52 4.92 -11.44
C ALA A 93 -13.27 4.51 -9.99
N MET A 94 -12.86 5.46 -9.13
CA MET A 94 -12.64 5.20 -7.72
C MET A 94 -13.90 4.66 -7.04
N CYS A 95 -15.05 5.34 -7.17
CA CYS A 95 -16.28 4.88 -6.52
C CYS A 95 -16.85 3.61 -7.18
N VAL A 96 -16.86 3.54 -8.52
CA VAL A 96 -17.47 2.42 -9.25
C VAL A 96 -16.70 1.14 -9.00
N ASN A 97 -15.37 1.18 -9.04
CA ASN A 97 -14.57 -0.03 -8.84
C ASN A 97 -14.73 -0.62 -7.42
N ASP A 98 -14.94 0.22 -6.40
CA ASP A 98 -15.27 -0.26 -5.04
C ASP A 98 -16.66 -0.91 -4.97
N VAL A 99 -17.67 -0.28 -5.58
CA VAL A 99 -19.02 -0.85 -5.66
C VAL A 99 -19.00 -2.20 -6.39
N LEU A 100 -18.20 -2.32 -7.46
CA LEU A 100 -18.05 -3.57 -8.21
C LEU A 100 -17.48 -4.73 -7.37
N CYS A 101 -16.67 -4.47 -6.34
CA CYS A 101 -16.10 -5.51 -5.49
C CYS A 101 -17.14 -6.35 -4.76
N THR A 102 -18.35 -5.81 -4.58
CA THR A 102 -19.50 -6.52 -3.99
C THR A 102 -20.28 -7.37 -5.00
N GLY A 103 -19.88 -7.35 -6.27
CA GLY A 103 -20.64 -7.95 -7.38
C GLY A 103 -21.78 -7.08 -7.90
N ALA A 104 -21.92 -5.84 -7.42
CA ALA A 104 -23.01 -4.95 -7.81
C ALA A 104 -22.90 -4.41 -9.25
N GLU A 105 -24.05 -4.24 -9.90
CA GLU A 105 -24.21 -3.47 -11.13
C GLU A 105 -24.32 -1.98 -10.76
N PRO A 106 -23.43 -1.09 -11.25
CA PRO A 106 -23.57 0.35 -11.07
C PRO A 106 -24.87 0.86 -11.71
N LEU A 107 -25.63 1.70 -10.99
CA LEU A 107 -26.91 2.26 -11.45
C LEU A 107 -26.74 3.72 -11.85
N PHE A 108 -26.35 4.54 -10.89
CA PHE A 108 -26.21 5.97 -11.06
C PHE A 108 -25.08 6.54 -10.22
N PHE A 109 -24.66 7.73 -10.61
CA PHE A 109 -23.59 8.50 -10.01
C PHE A 109 -24.09 9.90 -9.65
N LEU A 110 -23.61 10.47 -8.56
CA LEU A 110 -23.72 11.88 -8.24
C LEU A 110 -22.34 12.48 -7.98
N ASP A 111 -22.17 13.77 -8.24
CA ASP A 111 -20.94 14.49 -7.98
C ASP A 111 -21.14 15.75 -7.12
N TYR A 112 -20.09 16.12 -6.40
CA TYR A 112 -19.98 17.39 -5.70
C TYR A 112 -18.66 18.04 -6.09
N VAL A 113 -18.74 19.25 -6.64
CA VAL A 113 -17.60 20.03 -7.10
C VAL A 113 -17.46 21.27 -6.23
N ALA A 114 -16.35 21.39 -5.51
CA ALA A 114 -16.03 22.57 -4.73
C ALA A 114 -14.93 23.39 -5.43
N MET A 115 -15.14 24.69 -5.61
CA MET A 115 -14.22 25.56 -6.35
C MET A 115 -13.98 26.87 -5.61
N SER A 116 -12.83 27.49 -5.84
CA SER A 116 -12.51 28.82 -5.29
C SER A 116 -13.30 29.97 -5.92
N HIS A 117 -13.76 29.83 -7.16
CA HIS A 117 -14.49 30.85 -7.90
C HIS A 117 -15.28 30.23 -9.04
N ASP A 118 -16.25 30.96 -9.59
CA ASP A 118 -16.98 30.55 -10.79
C ASP A 118 -16.03 30.46 -12.00
N ASP A 119 -15.92 29.27 -12.59
CA ASP A 119 -15.20 29.00 -13.85
C ASP A 119 -16.00 27.99 -14.69
N PRO A 120 -16.83 28.47 -15.65
CA PRO A 120 -17.65 27.61 -16.49
C PRO A 120 -16.86 26.65 -17.37
N VAL A 121 -15.66 27.04 -17.79
CA VAL A 121 -14.83 26.24 -18.70
C VAL A 121 -14.21 25.07 -17.94
N LEU A 122 -13.66 25.35 -16.76
CA LEU A 122 -13.14 24.32 -15.87
C LEU A 122 -14.24 23.34 -15.43
N LEU A 123 -15.39 23.86 -15.00
CA LEU A 123 -16.53 23.02 -14.59
C LEU A 123 -17.02 22.13 -15.74
N GLU A 124 -17.15 22.67 -16.95
CA GLU A 124 -17.54 21.90 -18.13
C GLU A 124 -16.55 20.76 -18.42
N GLN A 125 -15.24 21.01 -18.31
CA GLN A 125 -14.22 19.96 -18.47
C GLN A 125 -14.36 18.87 -17.40
N ILE A 126 -14.51 19.25 -16.12
CA ILE A 126 -14.67 18.30 -15.02
C ILE A 126 -15.89 17.40 -15.26
N VAL A 127 -17.06 18.00 -15.53
CA VAL A 127 -18.31 17.27 -15.76
C VAL A 127 -18.25 16.45 -17.05
N GLU A 128 -17.52 16.90 -18.08
CA GLU A 128 -17.25 16.09 -19.27
C GLU A 128 -16.53 14.80 -18.89
N GLY A 129 -15.49 14.89 -18.05
CA GLY A 129 -14.76 13.74 -17.54
C GLY A 129 -15.63 12.80 -16.71
N ILE A 130 -16.44 13.33 -15.80
CA ILE A 130 -17.36 12.53 -14.95
C ILE A 130 -18.34 11.79 -15.85
N SER A 131 -18.94 12.50 -16.78
CA SER A 131 -19.91 11.94 -17.71
C SER A 131 -19.28 10.87 -18.63
N ASN A 132 -18.04 11.07 -19.11
CA ASN A 132 -17.30 10.04 -19.85
C ASN A 132 -17.07 8.79 -18.97
N GLY A 133 -16.68 8.99 -17.71
CA GLY A 133 -16.55 7.91 -16.73
C GLY A 133 -17.85 7.14 -16.52
N CYS A 134 -18.98 7.83 -16.39
CA CYS A 134 -20.30 7.20 -16.25
C CYS A 134 -20.67 6.35 -17.49
N VAL A 135 -20.39 6.85 -18.70
CA VAL A 135 -20.58 6.08 -19.94
C VAL A 135 -19.73 4.82 -19.97
N ASP A 136 -18.47 4.89 -19.52
CA ASP A 136 -17.59 3.73 -19.46
C ASP A 136 -17.97 2.74 -18.34
N ALA A 137 -18.50 3.27 -17.24
CA ALA A 137 -19.04 2.51 -16.12
C ALA A 137 -20.39 1.84 -16.44
N ASP A 138 -21.06 2.25 -17.51
CA ASP A 138 -22.46 1.94 -17.84
C ASP A 138 -23.46 2.37 -16.73
N CYS A 139 -23.23 3.54 -16.11
CA CYS A 139 -24.15 4.16 -15.12
C CYS A 139 -24.62 5.55 -15.55
N ALA A 140 -25.68 6.06 -14.94
CA ALA A 140 -26.23 7.38 -15.23
C ALA A 140 -25.69 8.47 -14.28
N LEU A 141 -25.21 9.60 -14.81
CA LEU A 141 -24.91 10.79 -14.00
C LEU A 141 -26.24 11.49 -13.65
N LEU A 142 -26.76 11.23 -12.45
CA LEU A 142 -28.15 11.54 -12.10
C LEU A 142 -28.33 12.98 -11.59
N GLY A 143 -27.27 13.56 -11.05
CA GLY A 143 -27.27 14.92 -10.50
C GLY A 143 -25.92 15.24 -9.88
N GLY A 144 -25.72 16.51 -9.55
CA GLY A 144 -24.53 16.96 -8.83
C GLY A 144 -24.73 18.35 -8.27
N GLU A 145 -23.77 18.81 -7.49
CA GLU A 145 -23.78 20.13 -6.85
C GLU A 145 -22.46 20.86 -7.08
N THR A 146 -22.51 22.18 -7.22
CA THR A 146 -21.32 23.02 -7.39
C THR A 146 -21.30 24.11 -6.32
N ALA A 147 -20.27 24.09 -5.48
CA ALA A 147 -20.10 25.04 -4.39
C ALA A 147 -18.90 25.97 -4.64
N ILE A 148 -19.14 27.28 -4.60
CA ILE A 148 -18.11 28.31 -4.74
C ILE A 148 -17.72 28.82 -3.35
N MET A 149 -16.46 28.58 -2.95
CA MET A 149 -15.95 28.82 -1.59
C MET A 149 -14.57 29.49 -1.62
N PRO A 150 -14.48 30.79 -1.96
CA PRO A 150 -13.23 31.53 -2.14
C PRO A 150 -12.36 31.64 -0.88
N ASP A 151 -12.99 31.62 0.30
CA ASP A 151 -12.29 31.71 1.58
C ASP A 151 -11.72 30.35 2.04
N LEU A 152 -12.16 29.25 1.42
CA LEU A 152 -11.73 27.89 1.76
C LEU A 152 -10.72 27.34 0.76
N TYR A 153 -10.94 27.56 -0.55
CA TYR A 153 -10.08 27.07 -1.61
C TYR A 153 -9.20 28.18 -2.17
N ALA A 154 -7.89 27.90 -2.29
CA ALA A 154 -6.99 28.81 -2.97
C ALA A 154 -7.40 28.97 -4.44
N ARG A 155 -7.09 30.13 -5.03
CA ARG A 155 -7.48 30.42 -6.42
C ARG A 155 -6.91 29.38 -7.39
N GLY A 156 -7.80 28.75 -8.16
CA GLY A 156 -7.48 27.68 -9.11
C GLY A 156 -7.50 26.27 -8.50
N ASP A 157 -7.59 26.15 -7.17
CA ASP A 157 -7.89 24.87 -6.54
C ASP A 157 -9.39 24.56 -6.60
N TYR A 158 -9.67 23.27 -6.74
CA TYR A 158 -10.99 22.68 -6.64
C TYR A 158 -10.85 21.27 -6.03
N ASP A 159 -11.96 20.74 -5.53
CA ASP A 159 -12.06 19.40 -4.99
C ASP A 159 -13.30 18.69 -5.54
N LEU A 160 -13.23 17.37 -5.61
CA LEU A 160 -14.23 16.52 -6.22
C LEU A 160 -14.60 15.38 -5.27
N ALA A 161 -15.89 15.23 -5.01
CA ALA A 161 -16.45 14.05 -4.35
C ALA A 161 -17.49 13.38 -5.25
N GLY A 162 -17.44 12.05 -5.28
CA GLY A 162 -18.29 11.21 -6.11
C GLY A 162 -19.11 10.27 -5.25
N PHE A 163 -20.29 9.89 -5.77
CA PHE A 163 -21.22 9.00 -5.08
C PHE A 163 -21.79 8.01 -6.09
N CYS A 164 -21.39 6.75 -6.00
CA CYS A 164 -21.92 5.69 -6.84
C CYS A 164 -22.95 4.88 -6.06
N VAL A 165 -24.09 4.62 -6.68
CA VAL A 165 -25.07 3.64 -6.19
C VAL A 165 -25.19 2.51 -7.20
N GLY A 166 -25.06 1.28 -6.71
CA GLY A 166 -25.25 0.05 -7.45
C GLY A 166 -26.31 -0.84 -6.81
N VAL A 167 -26.59 -1.97 -7.47
CA VAL A 167 -27.50 -3.01 -6.95
C VAL A 167 -26.91 -4.40 -7.18
N VAL A 168 -27.13 -5.27 -6.21
CA VAL A 168 -26.79 -6.70 -6.28
C VAL A 168 -27.93 -7.52 -5.70
N GLU A 169 -28.12 -8.75 -6.15
CA GLU A 169 -29.00 -9.70 -5.45
C GLU A 169 -28.35 -10.16 -4.16
N ARG A 170 -29.11 -10.28 -3.07
CA ARG A 170 -28.56 -10.66 -1.75
C ARG A 170 -27.71 -11.94 -1.80
N ASN A 171 -28.14 -12.94 -2.55
CA ASN A 171 -27.45 -14.23 -2.67
C ASN A 171 -26.27 -14.22 -3.67
N HIS A 172 -26.04 -13.12 -4.37
CA HIS A 172 -24.92 -12.91 -5.29
C HIS A 172 -23.89 -11.89 -4.77
N VAL A 173 -24.05 -11.41 -3.53
CA VAL A 173 -23.06 -10.54 -2.89
C VAL A 173 -21.72 -11.28 -2.83
N ILE A 174 -20.68 -10.62 -3.31
CA ILE A 174 -19.30 -11.10 -3.21
C ILE A 174 -18.68 -10.43 -1.99
N ASP A 175 -18.34 -11.23 -0.98
CA ASP A 175 -17.78 -10.76 0.29
C ASP A 175 -16.45 -11.47 0.66
N GLY A 176 -15.95 -12.34 -0.21
CA GLY A 176 -14.73 -13.13 0.01
C GLY A 176 -14.92 -14.39 0.85
N SER A 177 -16.10 -14.64 1.42
CA SER A 177 -16.36 -15.84 2.27
C SER A 177 -16.24 -17.17 1.51
N ALA A 178 -16.35 -17.13 0.18
CA ALA A 178 -16.21 -18.29 -0.69
C ALA A 178 -14.75 -18.63 -1.05
N ILE A 179 -13.78 -17.80 -0.63
CA ILE A 179 -12.36 -18.02 -0.94
C ILE A 179 -11.84 -19.25 -0.18
N THR A 180 -11.17 -20.16 -0.89
CA THR A 180 -10.62 -21.40 -0.32
C THR A 180 -9.21 -21.74 -0.85
N PRO A 181 -8.41 -22.54 -0.12
CA PRO A 181 -7.13 -23.02 -0.64
C PRO A 181 -7.28 -23.74 -1.98
N GLY A 182 -6.53 -23.29 -2.99
CA GLY A 182 -6.63 -23.78 -4.36
C GLY A 182 -7.24 -22.78 -5.34
N ASP A 183 -7.84 -21.70 -4.85
CA ASP A 183 -8.29 -20.58 -5.67
C ASP A 183 -7.13 -19.86 -6.37
N VAL A 184 -7.41 -19.32 -7.55
CA VAL A 184 -6.42 -18.60 -8.38
C VAL A 184 -6.69 -17.10 -8.30
N VAL A 185 -5.65 -16.33 -7.97
CA VAL A 185 -5.70 -14.87 -8.02
C VAL A 185 -5.36 -14.40 -9.43
N ILE A 186 -6.26 -13.63 -10.04
CA ILE A 186 -6.06 -13.04 -11.37
C ILE A 186 -5.91 -11.53 -11.22
N GLY A 187 -4.71 -11.02 -11.54
CA GLY A 187 -4.46 -9.59 -11.61
C GLY A 187 -4.93 -8.98 -12.93
N VAL A 188 -5.71 -7.89 -12.86
CA VAL A 188 -6.08 -7.09 -14.03
C VAL A 188 -5.20 -5.84 -14.05
N ALA A 189 -4.48 -5.63 -15.16
CA ALA A 189 -3.54 -4.53 -15.28
C ALA A 189 -4.22 -3.15 -15.13
N SER A 190 -3.63 -2.30 -14.28
CA SER A 190 -3.94 -0.89 -14.19
C SER A 190 -3.54 -0.14 -15.47
N SER A 191 -4.01 1.09 -15.63
CA SER A 191 -3.60 2.01 -16.69
C SER A 191 -2.36 2.82 -16.29
N GLY A 192 -1.89 2.68 -15.05
CA GLY A 192 -0.80 3.47 -14.47
C GLY A 192 -0.96 3.57 -12.95
N LEU A 193 -0.70 4.76 -12.41
CA LEU A 193 -0.80 5.08 -10.98
C LEU A 193 -2.24 5.24 -10.48
N HIS A 194 -3.22 5.28 -11.39
CA HIS A 194 -4.63 5.52 -11.09
C HIS A 194 -4.83 6.84 -10.33
N SER A 195 -5.53 6.86 -9.20
CA SER A 195 -5.78 8.06 -8.39
C SER A 195 -5.10 8.04 -7.01
N ASN A 196 -4.12 7.15 -6.81
CA ASN A 196 -3.47 6.93 -5.50
C ASN A 196 -1.97 7.28 -5.52
N GLY A 197 -1.41 7.65 -4.36
CA GLY A 197 0.02 7.90 -4.18
C GLY A 197 0.56 9.20 -4.79
N PHE A 198 -0.30 10.08 -5.32
CA PHE A 198 0.12 11.29 -6.05
C PHE A 198 0.91 12.30 -5.21
N SER A 199 0.77 12.29 -3.88
CA SER A 199 1.59 13.11 -2.99
C SER A 199 3.07 12.70 -3.05
N LEU A 200 3.34 11.39 -3.02
CA LEU A 200 4.70 10.84 -3.15
C LEU A 200 5.22 11.01 -4.59
N VAL A 201 4.38 10.72 -5.58
CA VAL A 201 4.75 10.86 -7.00
C VAL A 201 5.18 12.29 -7.30
N ARG A 202 4.42 13.29 -6.84
CA ARG A 202 4.79 14.71 -7.00
C ARG A 202 6.15 15.03 -6.38
N ARG A 203 6.39 14.55 -5.16
CA ARG A 203 7.66 14.78 -4.46
C ARG A 203 8.84 14.16 -5.20
N VAL A 204 8.69 12.94 -5.70
CA VAL A 204 9.75 12.24 -6.45
C VAL A 204 10.00 12.91 -7.80
N VAL A 205 8.94 13.19 -8.56
CA VAL A 205 9.06 13.68 -9.94
C VAL A 205 9.43 15.17 -10.00
N PHE A 206 8.71 16.02 -9.27
CA PHE A 206 8.88 17.47 -9.36
C PHE A 206 9.97 17.98 -8.41
N ASP A 207 9.99 17.52 -7.15
CA ASP A 207 10.90 18.09 -6.15
C ASP A 207 12.29 17.44 -6.18
N MET A 208 12.36 16.10 -6.27
CA MET A 208 13.62 15.35 -6.19
C MET A 208 14.30 15.20 -7.56
N ALA A 209 13.54 14.82 -8.60
CA ALA A 209 14.08 14.66 -9.94
C ALA A 209 14.12 15.97 -10.74
N GLY A 210 13.38 17.01 -10.31
CA GLY A 210 13.36 18.31 -10.98
C GLY A 210 12.70 18.31 -12.36
N LEU A 211 11.90 17.29 -12.69
CA LEU A 211 11.23 17.18 -13.99
C LEU A 211 9.99 18.06 -14.03
N GLY A 212 9.78 18.79 -15.13
CA GLY A 212 8.55 19.51 -15.44
C GLY A 212 7.50 18.64 -16.14
N VAL A 213 6.25 19.09 -16.15
CA VAL A 213 5.15 18.36 -16.82
C VAL A 213 5.33 18.19 -18.33
N ALA A 214 6.12 19.05 -18.97
CA ALA A 214 6.42 19.01 -20.41
C ALA A 214 7.64 18.15 -20.74
N ASP A 215 8.40 17.70 -19.74
CA ASP A 215 9.59 16.88 -19.98
C ASP A 215 9.20 15.50 -20.49
N THR A 216 9.94 14.99 -21.47
CA THR A 216 9.69 13.68 -22.07
C THR A 216 10.47 12.60 -21.34
N ILE A 217 9.81 11.46 -21.09
CA ILE A 217 10.47 10.27 -20.53
C ILE A 217 10.62 9.25 -21.66
N ASP A 218 11.85 9.06 -22.14
CA ASP A 218 12.17 8.19 -23.29
C ASP A 218 11.64 6.76 -23.12
N SER A 219 11.70 6.21 -21.92
CA SER A 219 11.22 4.85 -21.62
C SER A 219 9.69 4.72 -21.66
N LEU A 220 8.95 5.83 -21.56
CA LEU A 220 7.49 5.87 -21.62
C LEU A 220 6.96 6.38 -22.96
N GLY A 221 7.82 7.02 -23.78
CA GLY A 221 7.43 7.59 -25.08
C GLY A 221 6.40 8.73 -25.00
N GLN A 222 6.26 9.35 -23.83
CA GLN A 222 5.31 10.41 -23.54
C GLN A 222 5.88 11.40 -22.52
N THR A 223 5.23 12.56 -22.37
CA THR A 223 5.59 13.55 -21.36
C THR A 223 5.24 13.10 -19.95
N VAL A 224 5.89 13.68 -18.93
CA VAL A 224 5.55 13.51 -17.51
C VAL A 224 4.06 13.79 -17.28
N GLY A 225 3.56 14.91 -17.83
CA GLY A 225 2.16 15.30 -17.70
C GLY A 225 1.20 14.27 -18.31
N GLU A 226 1.50 13.73 -19.48
CA GLU A 226 0.69 12.67 -20.11
C GLU A 226 0.67 11.39 -19.29
N ALA A 227 1.84 10.92 -18.83
CA ALA A 227 1.94 9.73 -18.01
C ALA A 227 1.13 9.88 -16.69
N LEU A 228 1.32 10.99 -15.98
CA LEU A 228 0.66 11.24 -14.70
C LEU A 228 -0.85 11.51 -14.84
N MET A 229 -1.30 12.08 -15.96
CA MET A 229 -2.72 12.35 -16.24
C MET A 229 -3.45 11.18 -16.91
N THR A 230 -2.82 10.01 -17.05
CA THR A 230 -3.49 8.81 -17.54
C THR A 230 -4.68 8.47 -16.61
N PRO A 231 -5.91 8.36 -17.13
CA PRO A 231 -7.09 8.15 -16.30
C PRO A 231 -7.11 6.75 -15.68
N THR A 232 -7.72 6.65 -14.51
CA THR A 232 -7.97 5.39 -13.80
C THR A 232 -8.87 4.49 -14.66
N ARG A 233 -8.55 3.19 -14.65
CA ARG A 233 -9.27 2.22 -15.46
C ARG A 233 -10.57 1.82 -14.77
N ILE A 234 -11.67 1.87 -15.50
CA ILE A 234 -12.99 1.42 -15.03
C ILE A 234 -13.17 -0.06 -15.41
N TYR A 235 -13.48 -0.90 -14.41
CA TYR A 235 -13.55 -2.35 -14.58
C TYR A 235 -14.98 -2.91 -14.70
N SER A 236 -16.00 -2.06 -14.79
CA SER A 236 -17.42 -2.48 -14.81
C SER A 236 -17.74 -3.47 -15.93
N ARG A 237 -17.34 -3.16 -17.16
CA ARG A 237 -17.60 -4.02 -18.33
C ARG A 237 -16.95 -5.40 -18.23
N PRO A 238 -15.63 -5.55 -17.96
CA PRO A 238 -15.04 -6.88 -17.82
C PRO A 238 -15.62 -7.67 -16.65
N VAL A 239 -15.80 -7.05 -15.47
CA VAL A 239 -16.39 -7.73 -14.30
C VAL A 239 -17.81 -8.22 -14.63
N ARG A 240 -18.66 -7.34 -15.16
CA ARG A 240 -20.04 -7.69 -15.56
C ARG A 240 -20.06 -8.82 -16.60
N ARG A 241 -19.13 -8.84 -17.57
CA ARG A 241 -19.05 -9.93 -18.56
C ARG A 241 -18.77 -11.28 -17.91
N VAL A 242 -17.85 -11.33 -16.95
CA VAL A 242 -17.54 -12.57 -16.21
C VAL A 242 -18.75 -13.03 -15.39
N LEU A 243 -19.33 -12.13 -14.59
CA LEU A 243 -20.49 -12.44 -13.75
C LEU A 243 -21.70 -12.91 -14.58
N ASN A 244 -21.98 -12.27 -15.71
CA ASN A 244 -23.09 -12.64 -16.58
C ASN A 244 -22.85 -13.94 -17.39
N HIS A 245 -21.60 -14.34 -17.58
CA HIS A 245 -21.27 -15.57 -18.30
C HIS A 245 -21.56 -16.81 -17.43
N TYR A 246 -21.27 -16.75 -16.13
CA TYR A 246 -21.42 -17.86 -15.19
C TYR A 246 -22.66 -17.72 -14.31
N LYS A 247 -23.85 -17.87 -14.90
CA LYS A 247 -25.13 -17.64 -14.19
C LYS A 247 -25.48 -18.66 -13.10
N VAL A 248 -24.88 -19.85 -13.15
CA VAL A 248 -25.21 -20.98 -12.25
C VAL A 248 -24.07 -21.30 -11.29
N LYS A 249 -22.83 -21.02 -11.68
CA LYS A 249 -21.64 -21.31 -10.87
C LYS A 249 -21.07 -20.00 -10.33
N ASN A 250 -20.86 -19.93 -9.03
CA ASN A 250 -20.09 -18.86 -8.43
C ASN A 250 -18.62 -19.12 -8.72
N VAL A 251 -18.09 -18.44 -9.75
CA VAL A 251 -16.67 -18.57 -10.15
C VAL A 251 -15.79 -17.43 -9.67
N VAL A 252 -16.39 -16.35 -9.18
CA VAL A 252 -15.68 -15.22 -8.58
C VAL A 252 -15.93 -15.30 -7.08
N HIS A 253 -14.92 -15.74 -6.34
CA HIS A 253 -15.02 -15.89 -4.88
C HIS A 253 -14.71 -14.59 -4.13
N GLY A 254 -13.97 -13.69 -4.76
CA GLY A 254 -13.61 -12.38 -4.22
C GLY A 254 -13.12 -11.41 -5.29
N LEU A 255 -13.25 -10.12 -5.01
CA LEU A 255 -12.74 -9.02 -5.84
C LEU A 255 -12.09 -7.98 -4.92
N ALA A 256 -10.90 -7.52 -5.27
CA ALA A 256 -10.20 -6.47 -4.55
C ALA A 256 -9.83 -5.34 -5.51
N HIS A 257 -10.29 -4.11 -5.22
CA HIS A 257 -9.87 -2.91 -5.91
C HIS A 257 -8.60 -2.39 -5.22
N ILE A 258 -7.48 -2.41 -5.94
CA ILE A 258 -6.17 -2.03 -5.39
C ILE A 258 -6.02 -0.51 -5.45
N THR A 259 -6.15 0.17 -4.31
CA THR A 259 -6.15 1.63 -4.19
C THR A 259 -5.01 2.12 -3.26
N GLY A 260 -5.31 2.94 -2.25
CA GLY A 260 -4.36 3.38 -1.24
C GLY A 260 -3.85 2.17 -0.42
N GLY A 261 -2.54 2.15 -0.13
CA GLY A 261 -1.91 1.01 0.55
C GLY A 261 -1.53 -0.17 -0.38
N GLY A 262 -1.96 -0.16 -1.65
CA GLY A 262 -1.55 -1.16 -2.64
C GLY A 262 -1.93 -2.60 -2.24
N LEU A 263 -1.00 -3.53 -2.40
CA LEU A 263 -1.13 -4.90 -1.90
C LEU A 263 -0.48 -4.95 -0.51
N CYS A 264 -1.17 -5.52 0.49
CA CYS A 264 -0.85 -5.50 1.93
C CYS A 264 0.64 -5.31 2.27
N GLU A 265 0.90 -4.38 3.18
CA GLU A 265 2.22 -4.05 3.67
C GLU A 265 2.86 -5.24 4.41
N ASN A 266 4.19 -5.24 4.46
CA ASN A 266 4.98 -6.38 4.94
C ASN A 266 4.58 -6.85 6.35
N ILE A 267 4.25 -5.92 7.25
CA ILE A 267 3.84 -6.21 8.63
C ILE A 267 2.48 -6.92 8.72
N GLU A 268 1.48 -6.50 7.93
CA GLU A 268 0.16 -7.14 7.89
C GLU A 268 0.25 -8.59 7.40
N ARG A 269 1.31 -8.94 6.67
CA ARG A 269 1.55 -10.28 6.15
C ARG A 269 2.45 -11.12 7.07
N ILE A 270 3.51 -10.54 7.62
CA ILE A 270 4.50 -11.29 8.41
C ILE A 270 3.96 -11.68 9.79
N VAL A 271 3.18 -10.81 10.46
CA VAL A 271 2.68 -11.10 11.81
C VAL A 271 1.72 -12.30 11.81
N PRO A 272 0.72 -12.40 10.91
CA PRO A 272 -0.09 -13.60 10.81
C PRO A 272 0.73 -14.85 10.47
N ALA A 273 1.76 -14.73 9.63
CA ALA A 273 2.63 -15.84 9.29
C ALA A 273 3.47 -16.32 10.49
N VAL A 274 3.95 -15.40 11.33
CA VAL A 274 4.61 -15.73 12.61
C VAL A 274 3.63 -16.45 13.53
N HIS A 275 2.42 -15.94 13.71
CA HIS A 275 1.41 -16.58 14.56
C HIS A 275 0.92 -17.93 14.02
N ALA A 276 0.94 -18.15 12.70
CA ALA A 276 0.65 -19.46 12.12
C ALA A 276 1.69 -20.51 12.54
N GLU A 277 2.97 -20.11 12.58
CA GLU A 277 4.07 -20.99 12.96
C GLU A 277 4.27 -21.08 14.47
N VAL A 278 4.08 -20.00 15.21
CA VAL A 278 4.23 -19.95 16.67
C VAL A 278 3.04 -19.17 17.26
N PRO A 279 1.88 -19.83 17.49
CA PRO A 279 0.65 -19.15 17.89
C PRO A 279 0.70 -18.39 19.21
N TRP A 280 1.69 -18.68 20.06
CA TRP A 280 1.88 -18.01 21.34
C TRP A 280 2.99 -16.95 21.32
N ALA A 281 3.65 -16.74 20.18
CA ALA A 281 4.69 -15.72 20.07
C ALA A 281 4.07 -14.32 20.24
N HIS A 282 4.79 -13.44 20.93
CA HIS A 282 4.52 -12.02 20.88
C HIS A 282 5.41 -11.40 19.81
N VAL A 283 4.88 -10.45 19.04
CA VAL A 283 5.61 -9.77 17.96
C VAL A 283 5.77 -8.30 18.31
N LEU A 284 7.02 -7.85 18.46
CA LEU A 284 7.34 -6.43 18.59
C LEU A 284 7.73 -5.87 17.22
N VAL A 285 6.93 -4.93 16.72
CA VAL A 285 7.29 -4.10 15.56
C VAL A 285 8.10 -2.90 16.07
N VAL A 286 9.38 -2.84 15.71
CA VAL A 286 10.24 -1.69 16.00
C VAL A 286 10.20 -0.74 14.81
N ASP A 287 9.43 0.35 14.94
CA ASP A 287 9.24 1.34 13.87
C ASP A 287 10.27 2.49 14.00
N ASP A 288 11.08 2.67 12.95
CA ASP A 288 12.12 3.71 12.86
C ASP A 288 11.59 5.03 12.29
N ASN A 289 10.38 5.42 12.67
CA ASN A 289 9.63 6.55 12.10
C ASN A 289 9.44 6.37 10.59
N SER A 290 8.81 5.26 10.20
CA SER A 290 8.60 4.92 8.81
C SER A 290 7.57 5.88 8.18
N PRO A 291 7.90 6.53 7.05
CA PRO A 291 7.04 7.56 6.46
C PRO A 291 5.89 6.99 5.61
N ASP A 292 5.78 5.67 5.55
CA ASP A 292 4.90 4.90 4.65
C ASP A 292 3.65 4.36 5.36
N GLY A 293 3.40 4.75 6.61
CA GLY A 293 2.25 4.28 7.38
C GLY A 293 2.48 2.94 8.08
N THR A 294 3.69 2.36 8.02
CA THR A 294 4.04 1.13 8.75
C THR A 294 3.74 1.25 10.25
N GLY A 295 4.04 2.41 10.85
CA GLY A 295 3.73 2.68 12.26
C GLY A 295 2.24 2.60 12.56
N ASP A 296 1.42 3.31 11.77
CA ASP A 296 -0.04 3.36 11.96
C ASP A 296 -0.70 1.97 11.80
N LEU A 297 -0.19 1.18 10.84
CA LEU A 297 -0.64 -0.20 10.65
C LEU A 297 -0.27 -1.09 11.83
N ALA A 298 0.96 -0.98 12.33
CA ALA A 298 1.40 -1.73 13.50
C ALA A 298 0.55 -1.38 14.73
N ASP A 299 0.20 -0.10 14.92
CA ASP A 299 -0.68 0.37 15.99
C ASP A 299 -2.09 -0.22 15.86
N ALA A 300 -2.65 -0.24 14.65
CA ALA A 300 -3.94 -0.85 14.39
C ALA A 300 -3.95 -2.35 14.71
N MET A 301 -2.86 -3.06 14.41
CA MET A 301 -2.70 -4.48 14.75
C MET A 301 -2.58 -4.71 16.26
N ALA A 302 -1.79 -3.89 16.95
CA ALA A 302 -1.63 -3.95 18.41
C ALA A 302 -2.93 -3.61 19.16
N ALA A 303 -3.81 -2.80 18.56
CA ALA A 303 -5.11 -2.46 19.16
C ALA A 303 -6.10 -3.65 19.18
N VAL A 304 -5.88 -4.68 18.37
CA VAL A 304 -6.79 -5.84 18.22
C VAL A 304 -6.19 -7.17 18.64
N ASP A 305 -4.87 -7.26 18.82
CA ASP A 305 -4.16 -8.47 19.26
C ASP A 305 -3.11 -8.12 20.32
N ASP A 306 -3.37 -8.51 21.57
CA ASP A 306 -2.51 -8.23 22.73
C ASP A 306 -1.10 -8.86 22.63
N ARG A 307 -0.87 -9.75 21.67
CA ARG A 307 0.46 -10.32 21.38
C ARG A 307 1.29 -9.43 20.45
N VAL A 308 0.67 -8.44 19.80
CA VAL A 308 1.34 -7.50 18.90
C VAL A 308 1.65 -6.23 19.65
N HIS A 309 2.90 -5.79 19.58
CA HIS A 309 3.39 -4.59 20.26
C HIS A 309 4.13 -3.70 19.27
N VAL A 310 4.12 -2.40 19.53
CA VAL A 310 4.80 -1.42 18.68
C VAL A 310 5.76 -0.58 19.52
N LEU A 311 6.97 -0.37 19.01
CA LEU A 311 7.95 0.53 19.57
C LEU A 311 8.30 1.60 18.53
N HIS A 312 7.70 2.77 18.65
CA HIS A 312 8.05 3.91 17.80
C HIS A 312 9.33 4.60 18.28
N ARG A 313 10.27 4.78 17.36
CA ARG A 313 11.54 5.47 17.60
C ARG A 313 11.51 6.82 16.91
N SER A 314 12.09 7.84 17.54
CA SER A 314 12.01 9.24 17.10
C SER A 314 12.76 9.59 15.80
N GLY A 315 13.48 8.63 15.19
CA GLY A 315 14.12 8.83 13.90
C GLY A 315 14.91 7.62 13.42
N LYS A 316 15.34 7.65 12.15
CA LYS A 316 16.10 6.60 11.46
C LYS A 316 17.53 6.49 12.00
N GLN A 317 17.66 5.82 13.14
CA GLN A 317 18.92 5.62 13.84
C GLN A 317 19.68 4.36 13.38
N GLY A 318 19.05 3.56 12.51
CA GLY A 318 19.67 2.42 11.85
C GLY A 318 19.40 1.09 12.55
N LEU A 319 19.58 0.01 11.78
CA LEU A 319 19.19 -1.37 12.12
C LEU A 319 19.73 -1.85 13.47
N GLY A 320 21.03 -1.69 13.72
CA GLY A 320 21.64 -2.17 14.98
C GLY A 320 21.01 -1.53 16.22
N LYS A 321 20.74 -0.22 16.18
CA LYS A 321 20.06 0.47 17.28
C LYS A 321 18.59 0.07 17.42
N ALA A 322 17.95 -0.38 16.33
CA ALA A 322 16.57 -0.89 16.37
C ALA A 322 16.53 -2.21 17.12
N TYR A 323 17.44 -3.14 16.78
CA TYR A 323 17.55 -4.40 17.49
C TYR A 323 17.94 -4.22 18.96
N LEU A 324 18.88 -3.32 19.27
CA LEU A 324 19.21 -3.03 20.68
C LEU A 324 18.00 -2.51 21.47
N ALA A 325 17.18 -1.64 20.87
CA ALA A 325 15.95 -1.17 21.49
C ALA A 325 14.93 -2.30 21.68
N GLY A 326 14.78 -3.20 20.69
CA GLY A 326 13.94 -4.39 20.80
C GLY A 326 14.42 -5.38 21.86
N PHE A 327 15.74 -5.60 21.97
CA PHE A 327 16.33 -6.44 23.01
C PHE A 327 16.11 -5.86 24.40
N ALA A 328 16.29 -4.55 24.59
CA ALA A 328 15.99 -3.89 25.85
C ALA A 328 14.51 -4.05 26.23
N TRP A 329 13.60 -3.81 25.28
CA TRP A 329 12.16 -3.99 25.48
C TRP A 329 11.79 -5.42 25.89
N ALA A 330 12.44 -6.42 25.26
CA ALA A 330 12.22 -7.82 25.57
C ALA A 330 12.82 -8.24 26.93
N LEU A 331 13.99 -7.71 27.29
CA LEU A 331 14.65 -7.97 28.58
C LEU A 331 13.93 -7.31 29.76
N GLU A 332 13.21 -6.20 29.54
CA GLU A 332 12.33 -5.61 30.56
C GLU A 332 11.09 -6.47 30.87
N ARG A 333 10.83 -7.51 30.07
CA ARG A 333 9.66 -8.41 30.15
C ARG A 333 10.12 -9.86 30.32
N ASP A 334 9.21 -10.78 30.61
CA ASP A 334 9.54 -12.18 30.90
C ASP A 334 9.69 -13.07 29.66
N TYR A 335 10.37 -12.59 28.61
CA TYR A 335 10.67 -13.42 27.42
C TYR A 335 11.93 -14.26 27.61
N GLU A 336 11.82 -15.56 27.34
CA GLU A 336 12.92 -16.53 27.46
C GLU A 336 13.68 -16.78 26.15
N ARG A 337 12.99 -16.60 25.01
CA ARG A 337 13.53 -16.73 23.65
C ARG A 337 13.20 -15.47 22.87
N ILE A 338 14.23 -14.87 22.27
CA ILE A 338 14.10 -13.61 21.53
C ILE A 338 14.57 -13.87 20.11
N PHE A 339 13.65 -13.71 19.15
CA PHE A 339 13.98 -13.73 17.74
C PHE A 339 14.22 -12.32 17.23
N GLU A 340 15.27 -12.16 16.44
CA GLU A 340 15.46 -11.00 15.56
C GLU A 340 15.40 -11.44 14.11
N PHE A 341 14.66 -10.71 13.27
CA PHE A 341 14.68 -10.83 11.81
C PHE A 341 13.93 -9.66 11.15
N ASP A 342 14.23 -9.41 9.88
CA ASP A 342 13.56 -8.41 9.04
C ASP A 342 12.12 -8.84 8.66
N ALA A 343 11.19 -7.88 8.61
CA ALA A 343 9.77 -8.10 8.31
C ALA A 343 9.45 -8.30 6.81
N ASP A 344 10.46 -8.42 5.93
CA ASP A 344 10.30 -8.39 4.46
C ASP A 344 10.20 -9.78 3.79
N PHE A 345 9.95 -10.84 4.58
CA PHE A 345 9.95 -12.25 4.16
C PHE A 345 11.29 -12.79 3.62
N SER A 346 12.40 -12.04 3.70
CA SER A 346 13.73 -12.60 3.45
C SER A 346 14.09 -13.72 4.46
N HIS A 347 13.43 -13.68 5.63
CA HIS A 347 13.47 -14.70 6.66
C HIS A 347 12.09 -15.32 6.80
N ASP A 348 11.90 -16.50 6.22
CA ASP A 348 10.61 -17.20 6.18
C ASP A 348 10.23 -17.72 7.59
N PRO A 349 9.06 -17.34 8.15
CA PRO A 349 8.62 -17.77 9.47
C PRO A 349 8.56 -19.28 9.67
N LYS A 350 8.48 -20.10 8.61
CA LYS A 350 8.50 -21.57 8.72
C LYS A 350 9.73 -22.11 9.45
N TYR A 351 10.83 -21.34 9.49
CA TYR A 351 12.05 -21.74 10.18
C TYR A 351 12.03 -21.42 11.69
N LEU A 352 11.02 -20.69 12.20
CA LEU A 352 10.90 -20.36 13.62
C LEU A 352 10.85 -21.61 14.50
N ARG A 353 10.04 -22.62 14.12
CA ARG A 353 9.92 -23.88 14.88
C ARG A 353 11.25 -24.66 14.94
N PRO A 354 11.91 -24.99 13.81
CA PRO A 354 13.24 -25.63 13.85
C PRO A 354 14.29 -24.84 14.65
N MET A 355 14.26 -23.50 14.58
CA MET A 355 15.18 -22.67 15.34
C MET A 355 14.86 -22.66 16.84
N LEU A 356 13.59 -22.69 17.23
CA LEU A 356 13.16 -22.85 18.63
C LEU A 356 13.63 -24.18 19.21
N GLU A 357 13.46 -25.28 18.46
CA GLU A 357 13.92 -26.62 18.85
C GLU A 357 15.45 -26.64 19.05
N ALA A 358 16.22 -26.08 18.12
CA ALA A 358 17.66 -25.96 18.29
C ALA A 358 18.06 -25.09 19.50
N ALA A 359 17.24 -24.09 19.84
CA ALA A 359 17.47 -23.20 20.98
C ALA A 359 17.18 -23.87 22.34
N GLU A 360 16.63 -25.10 22.38
CA GLU A 360 16.47 -25.89 23.62
C GLU A 360 17.79 -26.40 24.19
N SER A 361 18.83 -26.49 23.37
CA SER A 361 20.17 -26.92 23.80
C SER A 361 21.29 -25.92 23.50
N ASN A 362 20.99 -24.82 22.80
CA ASN A 362 21.98 -23.83 22.39
C ASN A 362 21.63 -22.41 22.89
N ASP A 363 22.65 -21.64 23.23
CA ASP A 363 22.53 -20.27 23.75
C ASP A 363 22.18 -19.26 22.65
N MET A 364 22.58 -19.53 21.41
CA MET A 364 22.22 -18.78 20.21
C MET A 364 22.00 -19.74 19.03
N VAL A 365 20.98 -19.48 18.22
CA VAL A 365 20.71 -20.22 16.98
C VAL A 365 20.66 -19.25 15.80
N VAL A 366 21.48 -19.51 14.78
CA VAL A 366 21.55 -18.70 13.57
C VAL A 366 20.86 -19.43 12.42
N GLY A 367 19.90 -18.78 11.77
CA GLY A 367 19.38 -19.21 10.47
C GLY A 367 20.46 -18.98 9.41
N SER A 368 21.13 -20.05 8.98
CA SER A 368 22.36 -19.97 8.20
C SER A 368 22.14 -20.32 6.73
N ARG A 369 22.65 -19.47 5.84
CA ARG A 369 22.61 -19.67 4.38
C ARG A 369 23.74 -20.57 3.88
N TYR A 370 24.74 -20.84 4.71
CA TYR A 370 26.02 -21.42 4.31
C TYR A 370 26.35 -22.76 4.96
N VAL A 371 25.39 -23.36 5.67
CA VAL A 371 25.42 -24.76 6.10
C VAL A 371 24.73 -25.69 5.10
N GLU A 372 24.92 -26.99 5.25
CA GLU A 372 24.24 -28.00 4.42
C GLU A 372 22.72 -27.88 4.54
N GLY A 373 22.02 -27.84 3.39
CA GLY A 373 20.58 -27.57 3.30
C GLY A 373 20.21 -26.07 3.25
N GLY A 374 21.15 -25.16 3.56
CA GLY A 374 20.97 -23.73 3.43
C GLY A 374 21.26 -23.20 2.02
N GLY A 375 20.77 -22.00 1.70
CA GLY A 375 21.07 -21.38 0.41
C GLY A 375 20.52 -19.99 0.20
N THR A 376 20.88 -19.40 -0.94
CA THR A 376 20.32 -18.13 -1.42
C THR A 376 19.58 -18.37 -2.73
N ARG A 377 18.30 -18.01 -2.79
CA ARG A 377 17.50 -18.08 -4.03
C ARG A 377 17.61 -16.76 -4.77
N ASP A 378 17.68 -16.80 -6.09
CA ASP A 378 17.62 -15.62 -6.99
C ASP A 378 18.78 -14.59 -6.88
N TRP A 379 19.77 -14.80 -6.01
CA TRP A 379 20.97 -13.95 -5.97
C TRP A 379 21.87 -14.16 -7.19
N GLY A 380 22.31 -13.07 -7.82
CA GLY A 380 23.36 -13.10 -8.86
C GLY A 380 24.69 -13.66 -8.36
N LEU A 381 25.47 -14.25 -9.27
CA LEU A 381 26.74 -14.94 -8.96
C LEU A 381 27.75 -14.04 -8.24
N SER A 382 27.85 -12.76 -8.63
CA SER A 382 28.74 -11.78 -8.00
C SER A 382 28.40 -11.53 -6.52
N ARG A 383 27.11 -11.36 -6.21
CA ARG A 383 26.61 -11.14 -4.84
C ARG A 383 26.88 -12.35 -3.94
N ARG A 384 26.69 -13.56 -4.47
CA ARG A 384 27.00 -14.81 -3.75
C ARG A 384 28.48 -14.92 -3.41
N LEU A 385 29.36 -14.61 -4.37
CA LEU A 385 30.82 -14.63 -4.18
C LEU A 385 31.28 -13.60 -3.16
N ILE A 386 30.78 -12.35 -3.25
CA ILE A 386 31.12 -11.27 -2.31
C ILE A 386 30.68 -11.65 -0.89
N SER A 387 29.46 -12.16 -0.73
CA SER A 387 28.91 -12.50 0.58
C SER A 387 29.68 -13.67 1.23
N ARG A 388 29.93 -14.75 0.48
CA ARG A 388 30.74 -15.88 0.97
C ARG A 388 32.18 -15.48 1.27
N GLY A 389 32.79 -14.68 0.41
CA GLY A 389 34.16 -14.18 0.61
C GLY A 389 34.28 -13.29 1.84
N GLY A 390 33.33 -12.36 2.04
CA GLY A 390 33.26 -11.51 3.22
C GLY A 390 33.05 -12.31 4.51
N GLY A 391 32.19 -13.33 4.47
CA GLY A 391 31.99 -14.26 5.59
C GLY A 391 33.26 -15.03 5.94
N LEU A 392 33.94 -15.62 4.94
CA LEU A 392 35.20 -16.35 5.15
C LEU A 392 36.29 -15.45 5.73
N TYR A 393 36.42 -14.23 5.21
CA TYR A 393 37.34 -13.23 5.74
C TYR A 393 37.05 -12.92 7.21
N ALA A 394 35.79 -12.62 7.56
CA ALA A 394 35.43 -12.27 8.93
C ALA A 394 35.67 -13.44 9.90
N ARG A 395 35.38 -14.67 9.48
CA ARG A 395 35.66 -15.88 10.27
C ARG A 395 37.14 -16.07 10.53
N ALA A 396 37.98 -15.96 9.50
CA ALA A 396 39.42 -16.10 9.63
C ALA A 396 40.01 -15.02 10.56
N VAL A 397 39.57 -13.77 10.40
CA VAL A 397 40.03 -12.66 11.24
C VAL A 397 39.50 -12.75 12.66
N LEU A 398 38.32 -13.29 12.93
CA LEU A 398 37.78 -13.36 14.30
C LEU A 398 38.11 -14.69 14.99
N GLY A 399 38.50 -15.72 14.24
CA GLY A 399 38.75 -17.06 14.77
C GLY A 399 37.49 -17.78 15.21
N VAL A 400 36.36 -17.54 14.53
CA VAL A 400 35.04 -18.07 14.88
C VAL A 400 34.61 -19.20 13.95
N ASP A 401 34.04 -20.25 14.53
CA ASP A 401 33.47 -21.38 13.77
C ASP A 401 31.96 -21.22 13.58
N ILE A 402 31.57 -20.17 12.85
CA ILE A 402 30.17 -19.87 12.49
C ILE A 402 30.16 -19.60 10.99
N GLN A 403 29.43 -20.38 10.20
CA GLN A 403 29.46 -20.28 8.74
C GLN A 403 28.81 -18.99 8.24
N ASP A 404 27.73 -18.52 8.87
CA ASP A 404 27.01 -17.32 8.47
C ASP A 404 27.04 -16.19 9.51
N LEU A 405 28.14 -15.42 9.51
CA LEU A 405 28.30 -14.29 10.43
C LEU A 405 27.39 -13.09 10.14
N THR A 406 26.83 -13.01 8.93
CA THR A 406 26.06 -11.83 8.49
C THR A 406 24.56 -12.07 8.45
N ALA A 407 24.11 -13.30 8.74
CA ALA A 407 22.68 -13.61 8.90
C ALA A 407 22.06 -12.76 10.00
N GLY A 408 20.85 -12.26 9.74
CA GLY A 408 20.04 -11.49 10.69
C GLY A 408 18.84 -12.26 11.22
N PHE A 409 18.74 -13.57 10.97
CA PHE A 409 17.72 -14.43 11.58
C PHE A 409 18.32 -15.18 12.74
N ILE A 410 18.10 -14.70 13.95
CA ILE A 410 18.78 -15.24 15.13
C ILE A 410 17.78 -15.42 16.25
N CYS A 411 17.83 -16.58 16.89
CA CYS A 411 17.18 -16.84 18.17
C CYS A 411 18.23 -16.74 19.27
N TYR A 412 17.97 -15.89 20.26
CA TYR A 412 18.76 -15.79 21.48
C TYR A 412 17.99 -16.36 22.65
N ARG A 413 18.68 -17.05 23.55
CA ARG A 413 18.19 -17.19 24.92
C ARG A 413 18.31 -15.85 25.64
N ARG A 414 17.36 -15.59 26.54
CA ARG A 414 17.42 -14.42 27.42
C ARG A 414 18.78 -14.25 28.11
N GLN A 415 19.26 -15.31 28.74
CA GLN A 415 20.54 -15.33 29.47
C GLN A 415 21.74 -15.00 28.57
N THR A 416 21.64 -15.28 27.28
CA THR A 416 22.64 -14.89 26.28
C THR A 416 22.66 -13.38 26.14
N LEU A 417 21.51 -12.75 25.86
CA LEU A 417 21.41 -11.30 25.68
C LEU A 417 21.87 -10.53 26.94
N GLU A 418 21.51 -11.00 28.13
CA GLU A 418 21.92 -10.40 29.41
C GLU A 418 23.45 -10.35 29.59
N ARG A 419 24.19 -11.26 28.94
CA ARG A 419 25.65 -11.37 29.04
C ARG A 419 26.40 -10.62 27.94
N LEU A 420 25.73 -10.08 26.92
CA LEU A 420 26.40 -9.51 25.74
C LEU A 420 26.91 -8.08 25.90
N ALA A 421 26.67 -7.43 27.05
CA ALA A 421 27.00 -6.02 27.28
C ALA A 421 26.50 -5.13 26.12
N LEU A 422 25.17 -5.16 25.90
CA LEU A 422 24.50 -4.54 24.76
C LEU A 422 24.75 -3.02 24.67
N ASP A 423 25.03 -2.38 25.80
CA ASP A 423 25.35 -0.95 25.94
C ASP A 423 26.73 -0.58 25.35
N GLU A 424 27.65 -1.54 25.23
CA GLU A 424 28.97 -1.33 24.63
C GLU A 424 28.99 -1.48 23.10
N ILE A 425 27.88 -1.89 22.50
CA ILE A 425 27.81 -2.16 21.05
C ILE A 425 27.70 -0.84 20.30
N THR A 426 28.73 -0.57 19.49
CA THR A 426 28.83 0.66 18.68
C THR A 426 28.83 0.38 17.18
N SER A 427 28.84 -0.88 16.77
CA SER A 427 28.80 -1.26 15.37
C SER A 427 27.43 -0.97 14.74
N THR A 428 27.46 -0.71 13.43
CA THR A 428 26.28 -0.40 12.62
C THR A 428 26.25 -1.27 11.37
N GLY A 429 25.07 -1.40 10.75
CA GLY A 429 24.89 -2.19 9.53
C GLY A 429 25.26 -3.66 9.71
N TYR A 430 25.86 -4.29 8.70
CA TYR A 430 26.19 -5.72 8.73
C TYR A 430 27.20 -6.12 9.81
N VAL A 431 28.05 -5.19 10.25
CA VAL A 431 29.05 -5.46 11.30
C VAL A 431 28.38 -5.70 12.65
N PHE A 432 27.19 -5.13 12.88
CA PHE A 432 26.38 -5.39 14.07
C PHE A 432 26.12 -6.89 14.26
N GLN A 433 25.68 -7.56 13.19
CA GLN A 433 25.40 -8.99 13.21
C GLN A 433 26.66 -9.84 13.43
N ILE A 434 27.82 -9.36 12.96
CA ILE A 434 29.11 -10.02 13.19
C ILE A 434 29.54 -9.84 14.66
N GLU A 435 29.39 -8.64 15.22
CA GLU A 435 29.77 -8.33 16.60
C GLU A 435 28.99 -9.16 17.61
N LEU A 436 27.66 -9.28 17.47
CA LEU A 436 26.83 -10.07 18.37
C LEU A 436 27.30 -11.53 18.42
N LYS A 437 27.45 -12.16 17.26
CA LYS A 437 27.92 -13.55 17.17
C LYS A 437 29.33 -13.72 17.71
N TYR A 438 30.21 -12.75 17.47
CA TYR A 438 31.57 -12.76 18.01
C TYR A 438 31.58 -12.67 19.53
N ARG A 439 30.77 -11.79 20.13
CA ARG A 439 30.63 -11.67 21.58
C ARG A 439 30.10 -12.97 22.21
N VAL A 440 29.07 -13.60 21.64
CA VAL A 440 28.58 -14.92 22.08
C VAL A 440 29.71 -15.96 22.05
N HIS A 441 30.47 -16.02 20.96
CA HIS A 441 31.61 -16.92 20.84
C HIS A 441 32.70 -16.64 21.89
N ARG A 442 33.03 -15.37 22.15
CA ARG A 442 34.02 -14.96 23.17
C ARG A 442 33.62 -15.35 24.59
N LEU A 443 32.32 -15.37 24.87
CA LEU A 443 31.77 -15.83 26.15
C LEU A 443 31.78 -17.35 26.31
N GLY A 444 32.22 -18.10 25.30
CA GLY A 444 32.23 -19.57 25.30
C GLY A 444 30.84 -20.18 25.28
N LEU A 445 29.84 -19.43 24.82
CA LEU A 445 28.45 -19.87 24.73
C LEU A 445 28.23 -20.75 23.50
N SER A 446 27.25 -21.65 23.59
CA SER A 446 26.92 -22.61 22.53
C SER A 446 26.15 -21.94 21.38
N ILE A 447 26.54 -22.23 20.15
CA ILE A 447 25.96 -21.66 18.93
C ILE A 447 25.62 -22.78 17.97
N ALA A 448 24.37 -22.82 17.52
CA ALA A 448 23.92 -23.73 16.45
C ALA A 448 23.55 -22.95 15.19
N GLU A 449 23.68 -23.61 14.04
CA GLU A 449 23.25 -23.09 12.74
C GLU A 449 22.17 -23.99 12.14
N VAL A 450 20.99 -23.41 11.89
CA VAL A 450 19.87 -24.10 11.23
C VAL A 450 19.85 -23.69 9.76
N PRO A 451 19.79 -24.64 8.80
CA PRO A 451 19.76 -24.30 7.38
C PRO A 451 18.49 -23.51 7.00
N ILE A 452 18.69 -22.36 6.36
CA ILE A 452 17.59 -21.58 5.78
C ILE A 452 17.84 -21.30 4.31
N VAL A 453 16.75 -21.18 3.54
CA VAL A 453 16.80 -20.65 2.17
C VAL A 453 16.39 -19.19 2.23
N PHE A 454 17.31 -18.31 1.87
CA PHE A 454 17.13 -16.87 1.85
C PHE A 454 16.78 -16.42 0.43
N PRO A 455 15.51 -16.09 0.12
CA PRO A 455 15.16 -15.51 -1.17
C PRO A 455 15.74 -14.10 -1.34
N ASP A 456 15.85 -13.60 -2.57
CA ASP A 456 16.01 -12.15 -2.71
C ASP A 456 14.72 -11.48 -2.26
N ARG A 457 14.84 -10.32 -1.61
CA ARG A 457 13.69 -9.57 -1.10
C ARG A 457 12.71 -9.26 -2.22
N VAL A 458 11.42 -9.24 -1.89
CA VAL A 458 10.34 -8.96 -2.84
C VAL A 458 10.26 -7.45 -3.17
N ALA A 459 10.75 -6.57 -2.28
CA ALA A 459 10.79 -5.12 -2.47
C ALA A 459 11.98 -4.46 -1.72
N GLY A 460 12.41 -3.27 -2.16
CA GLY A 460 13.48 -2.46 -1.55
C GLY A 460 14.88 -2.61 -2.18
N GLU A 461 15.72 -1.57 -2.08
CA GLU A 461 17.09 -1.55 -2.64
C GLU A 461 18.19 -1.83 -1.60
N SER A 462 19.36 -2.29 -2.07
CA SER A 462 20.43 -2.77 -1.18
C SER A 462 21.24 -1.56 -0.79
N LYS A 463 21.40 -1.33 0.51
CA LYS A 463 22.23 -0.23 1.01
C LYS A 463 23.74 -0.52 0.87
N MET A 464 24.15 -1.65 0.28
CA MET A 464 25.55 -2.03 0.12
C MET A 464 26.27 -1.20 -0.95
N SER A 465 27.29 -0.44 -0.54
CA SER A 465 28.19 0.29 -1.44
C SER A 465 29.65 -0.20 -1.29
N PRO A 466 30.53 0.07 -2.29
CA PRO A 466 31.96 -0.26 -2.19
C PRO A 466 32.69 0.43 -1.03
N GLN A 467 32.15 1.54 -0.53
CA GLN A 467 32.67 2.24 0.65
C GLN A 467 32.30 1.48 1.93
N ILE A 468 31.04 1.06 2.06
CA ILE A 468 30.55 0.25 3.19
C ILE A 468 31.32 -1.09 3.27
N ALA A 469 31.63 -1.70 2.13
CA ALA A 469 32.44 -2.92 2.08
C ALA A 469 33.87 -2.71 2.63
N ARG A 470 34.52 -1.58 2.29
CA ARG A 470 35.86 -1.25 2.81
C ARG A 470 35.84 -0.92 4.31
N GLU A 471 34.82 -0.21 4.75
CA GLU A 471 34.62 0.09 6.17
C GLU A 471 34.39 -1.20 6.98
N ALA A 472 33.60 -2.14 6.46
CA ALA A 472 33.36 -3.43 7.12
C ALA A 472 34.66 -4.21 7.36
N VAL A 473 35.58 -4.24 6.38
CA VAL A 473 36.89 -4.92 6.51
C VAL A 473 37.69 -4.39 7.71
N ALA A 474 37.77 -3.06 7.87
CA ALA A 474 38.48 -2.42 8.96
C ALA A 474 37.77 -2.60 10.31
N GLN A 475 36.43 -2.59 10.32
CA GLN A 475 35.65 -2.77 11.54
C GLN A 475 35.80 -4.19 12.12
N VAL A 476 35.90 -5.23 11.28
CA VAL A 476 36.14 -6.60 11.76
C VAL A 476 37.47 -6.71 12.55
N TRP A 477 38.54 -6.05 12.10
CA TRP A 477 39.79 -6.01 12.87
C TRP A 477 39.64 -5.22 14.18
N LYS A 478 38.89 -4.11 14.17
CA LYS A 478 38.60 -3.37 15.39
C LYS A 478 37.83 -4.23 16.40
N LEU A 479 36.88 -5.05 15.94
CA LEU A 479 36.15 -5.99 16.80
C LEU A 479 37.12 -6.97 17.49
N ARG A 480 38.03 -7.62 16.73
CA ARG A 480 39.03 -8.55 17.29
C ARG A 480 39.88 -7.90 18.40
N LEU A 481 40.16 -6.60 18.30
CA LEU A 481 41.04 -5.88 19.22
C LEU A 481 40.30 -5.29 20.43
N ARG A 482 39.02 -4.92 20.27
CA ARG A 482 38.23 -4.21 21.29
C ARG A 482 37.38 -5.14 22.15
N VAL A 483 36.76 -6.15 21.56
CA VAL A 483 35.90 -7.09 22.28
C VAL A 483 36.83 -8.12 22.93
N ARG A 484 37.03 -7.98 24.26
CA ARG A 484 37.90 -8.85 25.04
C ARG A 484 37.14 -9.99 25.68
#